data_AF-A0A972UTY6-F1
#
_entry.id   AF-A0A972UTY6-F1
#
_cell.length_a   1.000
_cell.length_b   1.000
_cell.length_c   1.000
_cell.angle_alpha   90.00
_cell.angle_beta   90.00
_cell.angle_gamma   90.00
#
_symmetry.space_group_name_H-M   'P 1'
#
loop_
_entity.id
_entity.type
_entity.pdbx_description
1 polymer ?
#
loop_
_entity_poly.entity_id
_entity_poly.type
_entity_poly.pdbx_seq_one_letter_code
_entity_poly.pdbx_strand_id
1 'polypeptide(L)'
;IITDKCIGSVGDVRTVVLASQVPLNEIDTILMDYQSRTSVLLAKVLAKFYWKKSFRWDNTFSGFENKLIEGNTAGVVIGDRVFDIEKKYKYIYDLSKEWFRFSGLPFVFAVWAANKPINSNFQESFSNALGLGLDNIREVSSQEQDRYPGIDIFTYLTGNIQFVLNDQMNKGLQLFLEMAKKLEPVELI
;
A
#
# COMPACT_ATOMS: atom_id res chain seq x y z
N ILE A 1 3.72 15.87 -10.15
CA ILE A 1 4.30 15.61 -8.82
C ILE A 1 5.09 16.85 -8.44
N ILE A 2 4.93 17.35 -7.21
CA ILE A 2 5.44 18.68 -6.81
C ILE A 2 6.61 18.62 -5.81
N THR A 3 7.03 17.42 -5.40
CA THR A 3 8.16 17.17 -4.49
C THR A 3 8.94 15.94 -4.93
N ASP A 4 10.19 15.83 -4.47
CA ASP A 4 10.99 14.59 -4.52
C ASP A 4 10.54 13.56 -3.47
N LYS A 5 9.52 13.86 -2.66
CA LYS A 5 8.99 12.96 -1.63
C LYS A 5 7.84 12.10 -2.13
N CYS A 6 7.72 10.89 -1.58
CA CYS A 6 6.60 9.98 -1.79
C CYS A 6 6.29 9.18 -0.51
N ILE A 7 5.28 8.32 -0.59
CA ILE A 7 5.09 7.18 0.30
C ILE A 7 5.20 5.93 -0.58
N GLY A 8 6.29 5.19 -0.44
CA GLY A 8 6.57 3.98 -1.20
C GLY A 8 7.26 2.91 -0.37
N SER A 9 7.76 1.88 -1.04
CA SER A 9 8.42 0.73 -0.39
C SER A 9 9.28 -0.05 -1.40
N VAL A 10 10.31 -0.70 -0.89
CA VAL A 10 11.13 -1.67 -1.62
C VAL A 10 10.95 -3.01 -0.91
N GLY A 11 10.19 -3.94 -1.50
CA GLY A 11 9.79 -5.17 -0.81
C GLY A 11 8.61 -4.93 0.13
N ASP A 12 8.74 -5.27 1.42
CA ASP A 12 7.62 -5.26 2.38
C ASP A 12 7.27 -3.84 2.85
N VAL A 13 6.01 -3.43 2.71
CA VAL A 13 5.46 -2.18 3.30
C VAL A 13 4.76 -2.40 4.64
N ARG A 14 4.51 -3.67 5.01
CA ARG A 14 3.82 -4.17 6.21
C ARG A 14 2.34 -3.80 6.33
N THR A 15 1.93 -2.60 5.93
CA THR A 15 0.57 -2.08 6.14
C THR A 15 -0.31 -2.07 4.89
N VAL A 16 0.04 -2.85 3.87
CA VAL A 16 -0.83 -3.09 2.71
C VAL A 16 -0.76 -4.57 2.37
N VAL A 17 -1.79 -5.31 2.77
CA VAL A 17 -1.78 -6.78 2.71
C VAL A 17 -3.05 -7.34 2.06
N LEU A 18 -2.94 -8.53 1.49
CA LEU A 18 -4.06 -9.44 1.27
C LEU A 18 -4.06 -10.45 2.43
N ALA A 19 -5.06 -10.38 3.30
CA ALA A 19 -5.22 -11.28 4.44
C ALA A 19 -6.22 -12.40 4.11
N SER A 20 -5.88 -13.64 4.46
CA SER A 20 -6.66 -14.83 4.10
C SER A 20 -6.52 -15.97 5.13
N GLN A 21 -7.56 -16.80 5.24
CA GLN A 21 -7.52 -18.05 6.00
C GLN A 21 -6.91 -19.22 5.21
N VAL A 22 -6.99 -19.16 3.88
CA VAL A 22 -6.51 -20.17 2.94
C VAL A 22 -5.37 -19.63 2.07
N PRO A 23 -4.49 -20.48 1.51
CA PRO A 23 -3.45 -20.01 0.60
C PRO A 23 -4.05 -19.39 -0.67
N LEU A 24 -3.28 -18.52 -1.33
CA LEU A 24 -3.69 -17.73 -2.49
C LEU A 24 -4.42 -18.52 -3.59
N ASN A 25 -3.98 -19.74 -3.87
CA ASN A 25 -4.56 -20.62 -4.90
C ASN A 25 -5.99 -21.07 -4.56
N GLU A 26 -6.37 -21.10 -3.28
CA GLU A 26 -7.69 -21.52 -2.80
C GLU A 26 -8.66 -20.34 -2.65
N ILE A 27 -8.18 -19.09 -2.59
CA ILE A 27 -9.04 -17.91 -2.50
C ILE A 27 -9.98 -17.83 -3.72
N ASP A 28 -11.26 -17.53 -3.52
CA ASP A 28 -12.22 -17.29 -4.61
C ASP A 28 -12.69 -15.84 -4.67
N THR A 29 -12.71 -15.15 -3.53
CA THR A 29 -13.29 -13.82 -3.36
C THR A 29 -12.29 -12.92 -2.65
N ILE A 30 -12.13 -11.70 -3.16
CA ILE A 30 -11.32 -10.64 -2.53
C ILE A 30 -12.21 -9.47 -2.18
N LEU A 31 -12.29 -9.20 -0.89
CA LEU A 31 -12.93 -8.03 -0.30
C LEU A 31 -12.07 -6.79 -0.57
N MET A 32 -12.66 -5.77 -1.19
CA MET A 32 -12.00 -4.53 -1.56
C MET A 32 -12.06 -3.53 -0.41
N ASP A 33 -10.90 -3.10 0.08
CA ASP A 33 -10.81 -2.07 1.13
C ASP A 33 -11.48 -0.76 0.69
N TYR A 34 -12.52 -0.36 1.41
CA TYR A 34 -13.27 0.87 1.11
C TYR A 34 -12.46 2.16 1.27
N GLN A 35 -11.31 2.12 1.96
CA GLN A 35 -10.44 3.29 2.17
C GLN A 35 -9.33 3.42 1.12
N SER A 36 -9.13 2.43 0.22
CA SER A 36 -8.00 2.46 -0.71
C SER A 36 -8.33 2.06 -2.14
N ARG A 37 -8.27 3.04 -3.04
CA ARG A 37 -8.30 2.79 -4.49
C ARG A 37 -6.98 2.20 -4.99
N THR A 38 -5.85 2.73 -4.54
CA THR A 38 -4.51 2.31 -5.02
C THR A 38 -4.21 0.86 -4.66
N SER A 39 -4.45 0.45 -3.41
CA SER A 39 -4.12 -0.90 -2.95
C SER A 39 -5.04 -1.97 -3.55
N VAL A 40 -6.33 -1.66 -3.72
CA VAL A 40 -7.27 -2.53 -4.43
C VAL A 40 -6.86 -2.67 -5.89
N LEU A 41 -6.45 -1.58 -6.54
CA LEU A 41 -5.96 -1.61 -7.91
C LEU A 41 -4.66 -2.41 -8.04
N LEU A 42 -3.74 -2.29 -7.07
CA LEU A 42 -2.53 -3.11 -6.99
C LEU A 42 -2.87 -4.61 -6.90
N ALA A 43 -3.81 -4.99 -6.04
CA ALA A 43 -4.27 -6.38 -5.94
C ALA A 43 -4.85 -6.88 -7.27
N LYS A 44 -5.63 -6.04 -7.98
CA LYS A 44 -6.18 -6.36 -9.31
C LYS A 44 -5.08 -6.53 -10.38
N VAL A 45 -4.06 -5.67 -10.36
CA VAL A 45 -2.89 -5.80 -11.24
C VAL A 45 -2.15 -7.12 -10.95
N LEU A 46 -1.87 -7.44 -9.69
CA LEU A 46 -1.21 -8.68 -9.30
C LEU A 46 -2.05 -9.90 -9.68
N ALA A 47 -3.36 -9.87 -9.45
CA ALA A 47 -4.28 -10.93 -9.86
C ALA A 47 -4.23 -11.23 -11.36
N LYS A 48 -4.29 -10.19 -12.20
CA LYS A 48 -4.28 -10.35 -13.67
C LYS A 48 -2.91 -10.76 -14.21
N PHE A 49 -1.84 -10.11 -13.77
CA PHE A 49 -0.55 -10.19 -14.46
C PHE A 49 0.48 -11.08 -13.77
N TYR A 50 0.39 -11.27 -12.44
CA TYR A 50 1.34 -12.06 -11.68
C TYR A 50 0.75 -13.40 -11.24
N TRP A 51 -0.27 -13.36 -10.40
CA TRP A 51 -0.93 -14.56 -9.87
C TRP A 51 -1.73 -15.31 -10.94
N LYS A 52 -2.13 -14.60 -12.02
CA LYS A 52 -2.89 -15.14 -13.16
C LYS A 52 -4.13 -15.92 -12.70
N LYS A 53 -4.83 -15.37 -11.70
CA LYS A 53 -5.99 -15.97 -11.07
C LYS A 53 -7.13 -14.95 -11.04
N SER A 54 -8.30 -15.39 -11.46
CA SER A 54 -9.53 -14.62 -11.36
C SER A 54 -10.14 -14.76 -9.97
N PHE A 55 -10.67 -13.66 -9.46
CA PHE A 55 -11.36 -13.58 -8.18
C PHE A 55 -12.70 -12.86 -8.37
N ARG A 56 -13.67 -13.16 -7.52
CA ARG A 56 -14.81 -12.27 -7.27
C ARG A 56 -14.34 -11.08 -6.44
N TRP A 57 -14.84 -9.88 -6.72
CA TRP A 57 -14.45 -8.66 -6.02
C TRP A 57 -15.66 -8.02 -5.37
N ASP A 58 -15.69 -8.00 -4.05
CA ASP A 58 -16.84 -7.49 -3.30
C ASP A 58 -16.48 -6.22 -2.52
N ASN A 59 -17.39 -5.25 -2.50
CA ASN A 59 -17.22 -4.02 -1.73
C ASN A 59 -17.35 -4.28 -0.23
N THR A 60 -16.73 -3.42 0.58
CA THR A 60 -16.72 -3.56 2.04
C THR A 60 -17.19 -2.30 2.76
N PHE A 61 -17.27 -2.40 4.09
CA PHE A 61 -17.60 -1.32 5.01
C PHE A 61 -16.67 -1.40 6.23
N SER A 62 -16.76 -0.42 7.13
CA SER A 62 -15.91 -0.36 8.32
C SER A 62 -15.98 -1.63 9.18
N GLY A 63 -14.81 -2.17 9.55
CA GLY A 63 -14.68 -3.36 10.37
C GLY A 63 -14.74 -4.69 9.60
N PHE A 64 -14.77 -4.68 8.26
CA PHE A 64 -14.81 -5.91 7.46
C PHE A 64 -13.61 -6.81 7.71
N GLU A 65 -12.43 -6.22 7.96
CA GLU A 65 -11.18 -6.95 8.19
C GLU A 65 -11.24 -7.84 9.43
N ASN A 66 -12.27 -7.68 10.28
CA ASN A 66 -12.50 -8.49 11.45
C ASN A 66 -13.67 -9.46 11.35
N LYS A 67 -14.58 -9.24 10.39
CA LYS A 67 -15.91 -9.87 10.35
C LYS A 67 -16.17 -10.69 9.09
N LEU A 68 -15.57 -10.32 7.96
CA LEU A 68 -15.94 -10.85 6.65
C LEU A 68 -14.83 -11.72 6.00
N ILE A 69 -13.61 -11.70 6.54
CA ILE A 69 -12.51 -12.55 6.05
C ILE A 69 -12.64 -13.93 6.70
N GLU A 70 -13.19 -14.88 5.95
CA GLU A 70 -13.42 -16.26 6.38
C GLU A 70 -13.43 -17.23 5.20
N GLY A 71 -13.21 -18.52 5.47
CA GLY A 71 -13.17 -19.56 4.43
C GLY A 71 -12.24 -19.20 3.27
N ASN A 72 -12.78 -19.19 2.05
CA ASN A 72 -12.07 -18.87 0.80
C ASN A 72 -12.12 -17.37 0.44
N THR A 73 -12.66 -16.54 1.32
CA THR A 73 -12.73 -15.08 1.15
C THR A 73 -11.54 -14.41 1.82
N ALA A 74 -10.78 -13.66 1.04
CA ALA A 74 -9.67 -12.84 1.50
C ALA A 74 -10.02 -11.35 1.48
N GLY A 75 -9.23 -10.51 2.14
CA GLY A 75 -9.44 -9.06 2.12
C GLY A 75 -8.15 -8.29 1.88
N VAL A 76 -8.21 -7.31 0.98
CA VAL A 76 -7.17 -6.26 0.94
C VAL A 76 -7.38 -5.40 2.19
N VAL A 77 -6.38 -5.27 3.05
CA VAL A 77 -6.45 -4.46 4.28
C VAL A 77 -5.28 -3.49 4.29
N ILE A 78 -5.55 -2.24 4.65
CA ILE A 78 -4.56 -1.16 4.61
C ILE A 78 -4.44 -0.37 5.92
N GLY A 79 -3.27 0.24 6.10
CA GLY A 79 -2.97 1.14 7.21
C GLY A 79 -2.86 0.40 8.55
N ASP A 80 -3.11 1.15 9.62
CA ASP A 80 -2.89 0.69 10.99
C ASP A 80 -3.74 -0.53 11.36
N ARG A 81 -4.89 -0.71 10.69
CA ARG A 81 -5.76 -1.90 10.84
C ARG A 81 -5.01 -3.21 10.58
N VAL A 82 -3.93 -3.18 9.80
CA VAL A 82 -3.11 -4.38 9.56
C VAL A 82 -2.41 -4.84 10.83
N PHE A 83 -2.00 -3.94 11.72
CA PHE A 83 -1.34 -4.31 12.99
C PHE A 83 -2.27 -5.13 13.90
N ASP A 84 -3.57 -4.88 13.83
CA ASP A 84 -4.57 -5.63 14.61
C ASP A 84 -4.83 -7.04 14.06
N ILE A 85 -4.60 -7.25 12.76
CA ILE A 85 -4.95 -8.50 12.08
C ILE A 85 -3.76 -9.34 11.61
N GLU A 86 -2.53 -8.80 11.65
CA GLU A 86 -1.33 -9.49 11.11
C GLU A 86 -1.04 -10.83 11.81
N LYS A 87 -1.58 -11.05 13.01
CA LYS A 87 -1.51 -12.32 13.77
C LYS A 87 -2.81 -13.14 13.74
N LYS A 88 -3.90 -12.59 13.20
CA LYS A 88 -5.24 -13.19 13.19
C LYS A 88 -5.44 -14.15 12.02
N TYR A 89 -4.85 -13.85 10.87
CA TYR A 89 -5.01 -14.63 9.65
C TYR A 89 -3.77 -15.48 9.36
N LYS A 90 -4.00 -16.71 8.88
CA LYS A 90 -2.94 -17.68 8.62
C LYS A 90 -2.04 -17.26 7.44
N TYR A 91 -2.60 -16.57 6.47
CA TYR A 91 -1.88 -16.09 5.29
C TYR A 91 -1.99 -14.58 5.18
N ILE A 92 -0.85 -13.90 5.25
CA ILE A 92 -0.70 -12.47 5.06
C ILE A 92 0.26 -12.26 3.89
N TYR A 93 -0.25 -11.72 2.78
CA TYR A 93 0.55 -11.38 1.61
C TYR A 93 0.75 -9.86 1.56
N ASP A 94 1.98 -9.40 1.80
CA ASP A 94 2.33 -7.99 1.60
C ASP A 94 2.27 -7.66 0.11
N LEU A 95 1.38 -6.75 -0.29
CA LEU A 95 1.14 -6.47 -1.71
C LEU A 95 2.33 -5.73 -2.35
N SER A 96 3.09 -4.95 -1.59
CA SER A 96 4.32 -4.34 -2.09
C SER A 96 5.40 -5.41 -2.31
N LYS A 97 5.48 -6.42 -1.43
CA LYS A 97 6.39 -7.56 -1.62
C LYS A 97 6.05 -8.35 -2.86
N GLU A 98 4.78 -8.64 -3.05
CA GLU A 98 4.28 -9.36 -4.23
C GLU A 98 4.55 -8.55 -5.50
N TRP A 99 4.38 -7.23 -5.46
CA TRP A 99 4.79 -6.34 -6.54
C TRP A 99 6.28 -6.40 -6.83
N PHE A 100 7.11 -6.36 -5.79
CA PHE A 100 8.56 -6.41 -5.95
C PHE A 100 9.00 -7.77 -6.52
N ARG A 101 8.40 -8.87 -6.08
CA ARG A 101 8.62 -10.22 -6.65
C ARG A 101 8.22 -10.31 -8.11
N PHE A 102 7.12 -9.65 -8.47
CA PHE A 102 6.61 -9.63 -9.84
C PHE A 102 7.48 -8.77 -10.78
N SER A 103 7.77 -7.54 -10.38
CA SER A 103 8.31 -6.50 -11.26
C SER A 103 9.81 -6.24 -11.07
N GLY A 104 10.38 -6.64 -9.92
CA GLY A 104 11.72 -6.23 -9.49
C GLY A 104 11.83 -4.73 -9.14
N LEU A 105 10.72 -4.00 -9.12
CA LEU A 105 10.67 -2.56 -8.90
C LEU A 105 9.99 -2.22 -7.57
N PRO A 106 10.37 -1.12 -6.91
CA PRO A 106 9.65 -0.62 -5.76
C PRO A 106 8.22 -0.20 -6.11
N PHE A 107 7.37 -0.06 -5.09
CA PHE A 107 6.00 0.43 -5.24
C PHE A 107 5.83 1.82 -4.64
N VAL A 108 5.01 2.67 -5.28
CA VAL A 108 4.67 4.01 -4.80
C VAL A 108 3.17 4.06 -4.51
N PHE A 109 2.81 4.23 -3.24
CA PHE A 109 1.43 4.30 -2.78
C PHE A 109 0.84 5.70 -2.89
N ALA A 110 1.65 6.73 -2.58
CA ALA A 110 1.22 8.12 -2.63
C ALA A 110 2.33 9.06 -3.06
N VAL A 111 1.93 10.16 -3.69
CA VAL A 111 2.79 11.28 -4.08
C VAL A 111 2.04 12.59 -3.80
N TRP A 112 2.78 13.67 -3.60
CA TRP A 112 2.20 15.00 -3.63
C TRP A 112 2.12 15.49 -5.07
N ALA A 113 0.90 15.78 -5.53
CA ALA A 113 0.63 16.19 -6.90
C ALA A 113 -0.31 17.41 -6.95
N ALA A 114 -0.11 18.23 -7.96
CA ALA A 114 -0.99 19.36 -8.29
C ALA A 114 -1.42 19.25 -9.76
N ASN A 115 -2.65 19.66 -10.04
CA ASN A 115 -3.19 19.75 -11.40
C ASN A 115 -2.92 21.10 -12.06
N LYS A 116 -2.28 22.03 -11.34
CA LYS A 116 -1.88 23.36 -11.80
C LYS A 116 -0.42 23.61 -11.43
N PRO A 117 0.28 24.49 -12.16
CA PRO A 117 1.61 24.95 -11.75
C PRO A 117 1.56 25.52 -10.33
N ILE A 118 2.52 25.13 -9.50
CA ILE A 118 2.69 25.63 -8.14
C ILE A 118 3.95 26.50 -8.11
N ASN A 119 3.91 27.61 -7.37
CA ASN A 119 5.05 28.50 -7.19
C ASN A 119 6.27 27.74 -6.62
N SER A 120 7.46 27.99 -7.18
CA SER A 120 8.71 27.31 -6.81
C SER A 120 9.08 27.49 -5.33
N ASN A 121 8.90 28.69 -4.77
CA ASN A 121 9.21 28.98 -3.37
C ASN A 121 8.30 28.18 -2.43
N PHE A 122 7.03 27.98 -2.83
CA PHE A 122 6.13 27.09 -2.10
C PHE A 122 6.59 25.63 -2.20
N GLN A 123 6.95 25.15 -3.40
CA GLN A 123 7.42 23.77 -3.57
C GLN A 123 8.65 23.48 -2.70
N GLU A 124 9.61 24.40 -2.67
CA GLU A 124 10.79 24.31 -1.82
C GLU A 124 10.43 24.33 -0.33
N SER A 125 9.63 25.31 0.11
CA SER A 125 9.19 25.41 1.52
C SER A 125 8.43 24.16 1.97
N PHE A 126 7.57 23.62 1.10
CA PHE A 126 6.80 22.41 1.35
C PHE A 126 7.69 21.17 1.41
N SER A 127 8.66 21.03 0.49
CA SER A 127 9.62 19.94 0.53
C SER A 127 10.49 19.98 1.80
N ASN A 128 10.94 21.18 2.20
CA ASN A 128 11.70 21.38 3.44
C ASN A 128 10.87 21.01 4.68
N ALA A 129 9.58 21.35 4.70
CA ALA A 129 8.68 20.97 5.79
C ALA A 129 8.50 19.45 5.90
N LEU A 130 8.40 18.74 4.77
CA LEU A 130 8.40 17.27 4.77
C LEU A 130 9.75 16.72 5.23
N GLY A 131 10.86 17.31 4.78
CA GLY A 131 12.22 16.95 5.17
C GLY A 131 12.45 17.04 6.68
N LEU A 132 11.92 18.07 7.35
CA LEU A 132 12.05 18.24 8.79
C LEU A 132 11.55 17.03 9.59
N GLY A 133 10.42 16.44 9.19
CA GLY A 133 9.89 15.23 9.85
C GLY A 133 10.79 14.01 9.63
N LEU A 134 11.41 13.89 8.45
CA LEU A 134 12.30 12.78 8.12
C LEU A 134 13.66 12.90 8.82
N ASP A 135 14.21 14.11 8.90
CA ASP A 135 15.47 14.38 9.60
C ASP A 135 15.34 14.14 11.12
N ASN A 136 14.11 14.24 11.65
CA ASN A 136 13.78 14.02 13.06
C ASN A 136 12.93 12.76 13.29
N ILE A 137 13.00 11.78 12.38
CA ILE A 137 12.12 10.59 12.39
C ILE A 137 12.16 9.81 13.71
N ARG A 138 13.29 9.82 14.43
CA ARG A 138 13.41 9.21 15.77
C ARG A 138 12.55 9.91 16.81
N GLU A 139 12.54 11.24 16.81
CA GLU A 139 11.71 12.03 17.72
C GLU A 139 10.23 11.85 17.37
N VAL A 140 9.87 11.97 16.09
CA VAL A 140 8.51 11.71 15.60
C VAL A 140 8.02 10.33 16.04
N SER A 141 8.86 9.31 15.85
CA SER A 141 8.52 7.93 16.25
C SER A 141 8.31 7.81 17.76
N SER A 142 9.13 8.48 18.57
CA SER A 142 8.97 8.49 20.03
C SER A 142 7.69 9.18 20.48
N GLN A 143 7.27 10.27 19.82
CA GLN A 143 6.05 11.00 20.14
C GLN A 143 4.79 10.19 19.76
N GLU A 144 4.86 9.40 18.69
CA GLU A 144 3.73 8.59 18.22
C GLU A 144 3.64 7.21 18.88
N GLN A 145 4.68 6.75 19.58
CA GLN A 145 4.81 5.37 20.07
C GLN A 145 3.64 4.91 20.96
N ASP A 146 3.12 5.80 21.82
CA ASP A 146 2.01 5.49 22.74
C ASP A 146 0.70 5.17 22.01
N ARG A 147 0.54 5.65 20.77
CA ARG A 147 -0.64 5.37 19.94
C ARG A 147 -0.61 3.97 19.33
N TYR A 148 0.57 3.33 19.29
CA TYR A 148 0.80 2.06 18.62
C TYR A 148 1.57 1.07 19.52
N PRO A 149 0.96 0.65 20.65
CA PRO A 149 1.61 -0.25 21.59
C PRO A 149 1.98 -1.57 20.92
N GLY A 150 3.22 -2.02 21.13
CA GLY A 150 3.73 -3.28 20.58
C GLY A 150 4.19 -3.22 19.12
N ILE A 151 4.13 -2.04 18.49
CA ILE A 151 4.68 -1.80 17.16
C ILE A 151 5.90 -0.89 17.29
N ASP A 152 7.04 -1.32 16.77
CA ASP A 152 8.23 -0.46 16.65
C ASP A 152 8.01 0.53 15.48
N ILE A 153 7.54 1.73 15.82
CA ILE A 153 7.22 2.78 14.83
C ILE A 153 8.47 3.29 14.12
N PHE A 154 9.60 3.37 14.83
CA PHE A 154 10.85 3.79 14.23
C PHE A 154 11.27 2.81 13.13
N THR A 155 11.31 1.51 13.44
CA THR A 155 11.63 0.47 12.46
C THR A 155 10.63 0.45 11.32
N TYR A 156 9.34 0.64 11.58
CA TYR A 156 8.33 0.73 10.53
C TYR A 156 8.60 1.88 9.56
N LEU A 157 8.78 3.10 10.07
CA LEU A 157 8.98 4.29 9.22
C LEU A 157 10.33 4.27 8.50
N THR A 158 11.39 3.73 9.10
CA THR A 158 12.72 3.69 8.46
C THR A 158 12.98 2.44 7.61
N GLY A 159 12.30 1.34 7.91
CA GLY A 159 12.54 0.03 7.30
C GLY A 159 11.51 -0.37 6.24
N ASN A 160 10.23 -0.06 6.46
CA ASN A 160 9.15 -0.44 5.54
C ASN A 160 8.78 0.68 4.56
N ILE A 161 8.87 1.93 5.00
CA ILE A 161 8.46 3.08 4.20
C ILE A 161 9.68 3.73 3.54
N GLN A 162 9.51 4.09 2.26
CA GLN A 162 10.45 4.86 1.49
C GLN A 162 9.84 6.22 1.16
N PHE A 163 10.55 7.27 1.55
CA PHE A 163 10.07 8.64 1.43
C PHE A 163 10.65 9.40 0.25
N VAL A 164 11.62 8.84 -0.48
CA VAL A 164 12.29 9.49 -1.61
C VAL A 164 11.81 8.90 -2.92
N LEU A 165 11.24 9.74 -3.78
CA LEU A 165 10.80 9.42 -5.13
C LEU A 165 11.99 9.44 -6.11
N ASN A 166 12.89 8.46 -5.98
CA ASN A 166 14.03 8.30 -6.87
C ASN A 166 13.63 7.71 -8.25
N ASP A 167 14.61 7.53 -9.13
CA ASP A 167 14.38 7.00 -10.49
C ASP A 167 13.77 5.58 -10.49
N GLN A 168 14.14 4.72 -9.54
CA GLN A 168 13.57 3.37 -9.44
C GLN A 168 12.11 3.42 -8.99
N MET A 169 11.78 4.30 -8.04
CA MET A 169 10.41 4.58 -7.64
C MET A 169 9.57 5.11 -8.80
N ASN A 170 10.13 6.02 -9.60
CA ASN A 170 9.45 6.52 -10.79
C ASN A 170 9.21 5.42 -11.82
N LYS A 171 10.18 4.53 -12.06
CA LYS A 171 9.99 3.36 -12.94
C LYS A 171 8.86 2.45 -12.45
N GLY A 172 8.86 2.14 -11.15
CA GLY A 172 7.79 1.35 -10.52
C GLY A 172 6.42 2.00 -10.67
N LEU A 173 6.33 3.30 -10.40
CA LEU A 173 5.11 4.09 -10.57
C LEU A 173 4.60 4.07 -12.01
N GLN A 174 5.46 4.32 -12.99
CA GLN A 174 5.06 4.31 -14.41
C GLN A 174 4.57 2.92 -14.84
N LEU A 175 5.30 1.86 -14.49
CA LEU A 175 4.89 0.49 -14.79
C LEU A 175 3.51 0.18 -14.18
N PHE A 176 3.29 0.53 -12.90
CA PHE A 176 1.99 0.33 -12.26
C PHE A 176 0.87 1.05 -13.00
N LEU A 177 1.07 2.33 -13.37
CA LEU A 177 0.07 3.11 -14.11
C LEU A 177 -0.22 2.52 -15.51
N GLU A 178 0.80 2.04 -16.22
CA GLU A 178 0.62 1.38 -17.51
C GLU A 178 -0.19 0.09 -17.38
N MET A 179 0.07 -0.71 -16.34
CA MET A 179 -0.65 -1.96 -16.10
C MET A 179 -2.08 -1.72 -15.63
N ALA A 180 -2.28 -0.72 -14.77
CA ALA A 180 -3.59 -0.29 -14.32
C ALA A 180 -4.48 0.11 -15.50
N LYS A 181 -3.95 0.84 -16.49
CA LYS A 181 -4.70 1.20 -17.73
C LYS A 181 -5.12 -0.01 -18.57
N LYS A 182 -4.44 -1.15 -18.43
CA LYS A 182 -4.75 -2.42 -19.13
C LYS A 182 -5.76 -3.29 -18.38
N LEU A 183 -6.20 -2.85 -17.19
CA LEU A 183 -7.37 -3.44 -16.55
C LEU A 183 -8.61 -2.93 -17.28
N GLU A 184 -9.44 -3.83 -17.77
CA GLU A 184 -10.75 -3.48 -18.33
C GLU A 184 -11.59 -2.79 -17.24
N PRO A 185 -12.53 -1.90 -17.60
CA PRO A 185 -13.49 -1.39 -16.63
C PRO A 185 -14.24 -2.58 -16.03
N VAL A 186 -13.97 -2.85 -14.75
CA VAL A 186 -14.59 -3.96 -14.02
C VAL A 186 -16.04 -3.58 -13.78
N GLU A 187 -16.97 -4.35 -14.33
CA GLU A 187 -18.38 -4.29 -13.94
C GLU A 187 -18.47 -4.63 -12.44
N LEU A 188 -18.88 -3.66 -11.64
CA LEU A 188 -19.28 -3.89 -10.26
C LEU A 188 -20.66 -4.55 -10.32
N ILE A 189 -20.78 -5.77 -9.78
CA ILE A 189 -22.08 -6.42 -9.54
C ILE A 189 -22.69 -5.83 -8.26
#